data_AF-A0A7S3X617-F1
#
_entry.id   AF-A0A7S3X617-F1
#
_cell.length_a   1.000
_cell.length_b   1.000
_cell.length_c   1.000
_cell.angle_alpha   90.00
_cell.angle_beta   90.00
_cell.angle_gamma   90.00
#
_symmetry.space_group_name_H-M   'P 1'
#
loop_
_entity.id
_entity.type
_entity.pdbx_description
1 polymer ?
#
loop_
_entity_poly.entity_id
_entity_poly.type
_entity_poly.pdbx_seq_one_letter_code
_entity_poly.pdbx_strand_id
1 'polypeptide(L)'
;AEAAAEAAAEAAAEAAAQAAAAAAQREQERAEECAATREGQLSWRVARCEEKMGFVGAGSDFAPRVDWLEDVLGLASEGSLEERLGAVERLLELEPFETLAAEPPAEPPAAAPPPSPAPVPAPVPVHGGRVAASPGRGGRGGR
;
A
#
# COMPACT_ATOMS: atom_id res chain seq x y z
N ALA A 1 12.24 26.58 -23.28
CA ALA A 1 13.15 26.43 -22.14
C ALA A 1 12.36 26.14 -20.87
N GLU A 2 11.30 26.89 -20.56
CA GLU A 2 10.40 26.63 -19.41
C GLU A 2 9.78 25.21 -19.39
N ALA A 3 9.24 24.71 -20.50
CA ALA A 3 8.67 23.36 -20.56
C ALA A 3 9.66 22.22 -20.26
N ALA A 4 10.96 22.43 -20.51
CA ALA A 4 12.00 21.45 -20.18
C ALA A 4 12.40 21.51 -18.70
N ALA A 5 12.21 22.66 -18.04
CA ALA A 5 12.46 22.84 -16.62
C ALA A 5 11.31 22.25 -15.77
N GLU A 6 10.05 22.37 -16.22
CA GLU A 6 8.90 21.74 -15.56
C GLU A 6 8.97 20.20 -15.63
N ALA A 7 9.30 19.64 -16.81
CA ALA A 7 9.46 18.19 -16.95
C ALA A 7 10.60 17.62 -16.07
N ALA A 8 11.67 18.39 -15.85
CA ALA A 8 12.76 17.99 -14.97
C ALA A 8 12.37 18.05 -13.48
N ALA A 9 11.50 18.99 -13.10
CA ALA A 9 10.98 19.08 -11.73
C ALA A 9 10.01 17.94 -11.40
N GLU A 10 9.17 17.55 -12.37
CA GLU A 10 8.24 16.42 -12.23
C GLU A 10 8.99 15.08 -12.11
N ALA A 11 10.00 14.86 -12.96
CA ALA A 11 10.87 13.69 -12.87
C ALA A 11 11.66 13.62 -11.55
N ALA A 12 12.05 14.77 -10.98
CA ALA A 12 12.72 14.83 -9.68
C ALA A 12 11.77 14.51 -8.52
N ALA A 13 10.50 14.93 -8.60
CA ALA A 13 9.48 14.59 -7.62
C ALA A 13 9.13 13.09 -7.68
N GLU A 14 9.03 12.50 -8.88
CA GLU A 14 8.84 11.06 -9.06
C GLU A 14 10.04 10.26 -8.53
N ALA A 15 11.27 10.74 -8.74
CA ALA A 15 12.47 10.10 -8.19
C ALA A 15 12.51 10.17 -6.66
N ALA A 16 12.06 11.28 -6.05
CA ALA A 16 11.97 11.40 -4.60
C ALA A 16 10.89 10.47 -4.00
N ALA A 17 9.75 10.33 -4.67
CA ALA A 17 8.71 9.39 -4.29
C ALA A 17 9.18 7.93 -4.41
N GLN A 18 9.90 7.59 -5.48
CA GLN A 18 10.51 6.27 -5.65
C GLN A 18 11.57 5.98 -4.58
N ALA A 19 12.38 6.98 -4.20
CA ALA A 19 13.36 6.85 -3.13
C ALA A 19 12.70 6.61 -1.76
N ALA A 20 11.60 7.32 -1.47
CA ALA A 20 10.82 7.12 -0.25
C ALA A 20 10.16 5.72 -0.22
N ALA A 21 9.59 5.27 -1.34
CA ALA A 21 9.01 3.93 -1.46
C ALA A 21 10.07 2.82 -1.30
N ALA A 22 11.26 2.99 -1.89
CA ALA A 22 12.37 2.05 -1.72
C ALA A 22 12.91 2.02 -0.29
N ALA A 23 12.90 3.16 0.41
CA ALA A 23 13.25 3.23 1.83
C ALA A 23 12.24 2.46 2.70
N ALA A 24 10.95 2.64 2.44
CA ALA A 24 9.88 1.90 3.11
C ALA A 24 9.97 0.39 2.87
N GLN A 25 10.23 -0.06 1.63
CA GLN A 25 10.42 -1.50 1.36
C GLN A 25 11.64 -2.09 2.06
N ARG A 26 12.76 -1.35 2.16
CA ARG A 26 13.95 -1.82 2.92
C ARG A 26 13.73 -1.88 4.42
N GLU A 27 12.81 -1.07 4.93
CA GLU A 27 12.38 -1.15 6.33
C GLU A 27 11.48 -2.36 6.55
N GLN A 28 10.56 -2.63 5.62
CA GLN A 28 9.71 -3.81 5.63
C GLN A 28 10.53 -5.10 5.56
N GLU A 29 11.47 -5.24 4.62
CA GLU A 29 12.32 -6.43 4.50
C GLU A 29 13.16 -6.67 5.76
N ARG A 30 13.63 -5.59 6.41
CA ARG A 30 14.31 -5.69 7.71
C ARG A 30 13.38 -6.10 8.85
N ALA A 31 12.14 -5.61 8.85
CA ALA A 31 11.14 -6.01 9.83
C ALA A 31 10.79 -7.50 9.66
N GLU A 32 10.66 -7.99 8.43
CA GLU A 32 10.42 -9.40 8.11
C GLU A 32 11.61 -10.30 8.52
N GLU A 33 12.84 -9.87 8.26
CA GLU A 33 14.04 -10.60 8.69
C GLU A 33 14.15 -10.65 10.23
N CYS A 34 13.80 -9.55 10.92
CA CYS A 34 13.69 -9.55 12.37
C CYS A 34 12.54 -10.44 12.87
N ALA A 35 11.41 -10.47 12.15
CA ALA A 35 10.24 -11.29 12.48
C ALA A 35 10.54 -12.78 12.42
N ALA A 36 11.46 -13.19 11.55
CA ALA A 36 11.76 -14.60 11.30
C ALA A 36 12.32 -15.35 12.53
N THR A 37 12.90 -14.64 13.51
CA THR A 37 13.46 -15.25 14.72
C THR A 37 12.91 -14.61 15.98
N ARG A 38 12.73 -15.40 17.05
CA ARG A 38 12.28 -14.88 18.35
C ARG A 38 13.21 -13.79 18.88
N GLU A 39 14.52 -13.97 18.72
CA GLU A 39 15.53 -12.98 19.13
C GLU A 39 15.44 -11.69 18.29
N GLY A 40 15.22 -11.79 16.98
CA GLY A 40 14.99 -10.64 16.11
C GLY A 40 13.72 -9.87 16.47
N GLN A 41 12.62 -10.57 16.78
CA GLN A 41 11.37 -9.97 17.25
C GLN A 41 11.57 -9.19 18.54
N LEU A 42 12.25 -9.80 19.52
CA LEU A 42 12.54 -9.14 20.79
C LEU A 42 13.46 -7.94 20.61
N SER A 43 14.50 -8.07 19.79
CA SER A 43 15.41 -6.98 19.48
C SER A 43 14.70 -5.78 18.86
N TRP A 44 13.82 -6.03 17.89
CA TRP A 44 13.06 -4.98 17.24
C TRP A 44 12.09 -4.29 18.20
N ARG A 45 11.35 -5.07 19.00
CA ARG A 45 10.39 -4.55 19.98
C ARG A 45 11.04 -3.70 21.08
N VAL A 46 12.17 -4.17 21.64
CA VAL A 46 12.94 -3.41 22.62
C VAL A 46 13.50 -2.13 22.01
N ALA A 47 14.04 -2.18 20.79
CA ALA A 47 14.57 -1.00 20.12
C ALA A 47 13.51 0.10 19.90
N ARG A 48 12.28 -0.29 19.53
CA ARG A 48 11.17 0.65 19.36
C ARG A 48 10.75 1.32 20.68
N CYS A 49 10.72 0.54 21.76
CA CYS A 49 10.45 1.07 23.10
C CYS A 49 11.55 2.05 23.54
N GLU A 50 12.81 1.71 23.29
CA GLU A 50 13.95 2.55 23.61
C GLU A 50 13.99 3.84 22.81
N GLU A 51 13.71 3.80 21.50
CA GLU A 51 13.61 4.99 20.66
C GLU A 51 12.57 5.98 21.21
N LYS A 52 11.39 5.46 21.60
CA LYS A 52 10.33 6.27 22.19
C LYS A 52 10.75 6.92 23.51
N MET A 53 11.57 6.22 24.28
CA MET A 53 12.12 6.68 25.56
C MET A 53 13.41 7.51 25.41
N GLY A 54 13.93 7.67 24.19
CA GLY A 54 15.18 8.37 23.91
C GLY A 54 16.43 7.63 24.43
N PHE A 55 16.34 6.31 24.63
CA PHE A 55 17.43 5.49 25.10
C PHE A 55 18.33 5.07 23.94
N VAL A 56 19.63 5.26 24.12
CA VAL A 56 20.66 4.84 23.16
C VAL A 56 21.58 3.87 23.87
N GLY A 57 21.09 2.66 24.12
CA GLY A 57 21.88 1.59 24.72
C GLY A 57 22.33 0.58 23.68
N ALA A 58 23.63 0.27 23.70
CA ALA A 58 24.19 -0.84 22.94
C ALA A 58 24.28 -2.06 23.87
N GLY A 59 23.24 -2.90 23.88
CA GLY A 59 23.21 -4.12 24.67
C GLY A 59 22.52 -5.25 23.92
N SER A 60 23.17 -6.41 23.84
CA SER A 60 22.60 -7.64 23.28
C SER A 60 21.61 -8.32 24.23
N ASP A 61 21.74 -8.10 25.54
CA ASP A 61 20.87 -8.69 26.55
C ASP A 61 19.57 -7.90 26.71
N PHE A 62 18.44 -8.58 26.51
CA PHE A 62 17.13 -7.95 26.57
C PHE A 62 16.63 -7.72 28.00
N ALA A 63 16.89 -8.63 28.93
CA ALA A 63 16.41 -8.53 30.32
C ALA A 63 16.77 -7.21 31.01
N PRO A 64 18.04 -6.78 31.08
CA PRO A 64 18.41 -5.51 31.72
C PRO A 64 17.85 -4.28 31.00
N ARG A 65 17.61 -4.37 29.68
CA ARG A 65 17.01 -3.29 28.88
C ARG A 65 15.53 -3.14 29.22
N VAL A 66 14.80 -4.25 29.34
CA VAL A 66 13.39 -4.26 29.79
C VAL A 66 13.28 -3.83 31.25
N ASP A 67 14.18 -4.27 32.14
CA ASP A 67 14.23 -3.82 33.53
C ASP A 67 14.40 -2.29 33.61
N TRP A 68 15.28 -1.70 32.79
CA TRP A 68 15.45 -0.25 32.72
C TRP A 68 14.17 0.45 32.19
N LEU A 69 13.54 -0.08 31.14
CA LEU A 69 12.28 0.47 30.62
C LEU A 69 11.18 0.48 31.68
N GLU A 70 11.05 -0.61 32.44
CA GLU A 70 10.10 -0.73 33.54
C GLU A 70 10.39 0.26 34.67
N ASP A 71 11.65 0.42 35.07
CA ASP A 71 12.05 1.38 36.11
C ASP A 71 11.72 2.83 35.70
N VAL A 72 12.05 3.22 34.46
CA VAL A 72 11.77 4.58 33.97
C VAL A 72 10.27 4.84 33.83
N LEU A 73 9.49 3.82 33.47
CA LEU A 73 8.04 3.91 33.36
C LEU A 73 7.32 3.74 34.71
N GLY A 74 8.04 3.38 35.78
CA GLY A 74 7.45 3.03 37.07
C GLY A 74 6.52 1.81 36.98
N LEU A 75 6.78 0.91 36.04
CA LEU A 75 6.03 -0.31 35.81
C LEU A 75 6.69 -1.46 36.58
N ALA A 76 5.89 -2.32 37.20
CA ALA A 76 6.38 -3.57 37.80
C ALA A 76 5.60 -4.73 37.18
N SER A 77 6.09 -5.25 36.06
CA SER A 77 5.47 -6.40 35.40
C SER A 77 6.21 -7.69 35.76
N GLU A 78 5.46 -8.72 36.08
CA GLU A 78 5.97 -10.05 36.37
C GLU A 78 5.67 -10.99 35.20
N GLY A 79 6.53 -11.99 34.98
CA GLY A 79 6.34 -12.98 33.92
C GLY A 79 7.54 -13.07 32.97
N SER A 80 7.29 -13.62 31.77
CA SER A 80 8.31 -13.72 30.74
C SER A 80 8.74 -12.35 30.21
N LEU A 81 9.94 -12.27 29.64
CA LEU A 81 10.45 -11.07 28.99
C LEU A 81 9.47 -10.51 27.96
N GLU A 82 8.80 -11.38 27.20
CA GLU A 82 7.83 -11.00 26.17
C GLU A 82 6.56 -10.36 26.76
N GLU A 83 6.06 -10.89 27.89
CA GLU A 83 4.89 -10.36 28.61
C GLU A 83 5.19 -8.99 29.21
N ARG A 84 6.38 -8.87 29.83
CA ARG A 84 6.90 -7.62 30.39
C ARG A 84 7.06 -6.55 29.32
N LEU A 85 7.71 -6.89 28.20
CA LEU A 85 7.85 -5.99 27.06
C LEU A 85 6.50 -5.61 26.44
N GLY A 86 5.55 -6.55 26.38
CA GLY A 86 4.19 -6.27 25.91
C GLY A 86 3.40 -5.34 26.83
N ALA A 87 3.70 -5.31 28.14
CA ALA A 87 3.14 -4.32 29.05
C ALA A 87 3.73 -2.92 28.82
N VAL A 88 5.04 -2.84 28.57
CA VAL A 88 5.75 -1.60 28.20
C VAL A 88 5.22 -1.03 26.88
N GLU A 89 5.08 -1.84 25.84
CA GLU A 89 4.56 -1.40 24.53
C GLU A 89 3.15 -0.81 24.64
N ARG A 90 2.27 -1.46 25.40
CA ARG A 90 0.91 -0.95 25.65
C ARG A 90 0.90 0.38 26.37
N LEU A 91 1.82 0.59 27.31
CA LEU A 91 1.95 1.85 28.03
C LEU A 91 2.50 2.97 27.14
N LEU A 92 3.36 2.63 26.18
CA LEU A 92 3.92 3.55 25.18
C LEU A 92 3.00 3.75 23.96
N GLU A 93 1.82 3.14 23.96
CA GLU A 93 0.87 3.14 22.85
C GLU A 93 1.53 2.73 21.52
N LEU A 94 2.46 1.77 21.59
CA LEU A 94 3.13 1.22 20.42
C LEU A 94 2.28 0.10 19.82
N GLU A 95 2.09 0.17 18.50
CA GLU A 95 1.44 -0.91 17.74
C GLU A 95 2.19 -2.23 17.94
N PRO A 96 1.49 -3.34 18.25
CA PRO A 96 2.11 -4.63 18.48
C PRO A 96 2.86 -5.09 17.22
N PHE A 97 3.98 -5.79 17.41
CA PHE A 97 4.78 -6.28 16.28
C PHE A 97 3.98 -7.10 15.25
N GLU A 98 2.94 -7.82 15.70
CA GLU A 98 2.08 -8.63 14.84
C GLU A 98 1.29 -7.82 13.79
N THR A 99 1.04 -6.52 13.99
CA THR A 99 0.34 -5.70 12.99
C THR A 99 1.24 -5.25 11.83
N LEU A 100 2.56 -5.23 12.00
CA LEU A 100 3.51 -4.85 10.95
C LEU A 100 3.79 -5.95 9.92
N ALA A 101 3.64 -7.22 10.30
CA ALA A 101 3.71 -8.34 9.37
C ALA A 101 2.42 -8.52 8.54
N ALA A 102 1.33 -7.85 8.93
CA ALA A 102 -0.01 -8.06 8.38
C ALA A 102 -0.48 -6.94 7.44
N GLU A 103 0.21 -5.80 7.36
CA GLU A 103 -0.06 -4.83 6.30
C GLU A 103 0.78 -5.18 5.07
N PRO A 104 0.17 -5.81 4.02
CA PRO A 104 0.75 -5.67 2.70
C PRO A 104 0.90 -4.16 2.44
N PRO A 105 1.96 -3.72 1.74
CA PRO A 105 2.02 -2.33 1.31
C PRO A 105 0.72 -2.05 0.58
N ALA A 106 -0.05 -1.06 1.06
CA ALA A 106 -1.18 -0.55 0.33
C ALA A 106 -0.65 -0.20 -1.05
N GLU A 107 -0.97 -1.04 -2.04
CA GLU A 107 -0.63 -0.76 -3.42
C GLU A 107 -1.18 0.64 -3.69
N PRO A 108 -0.37 1.63 -4.14
CA PRO A 108 -0.98 2.78 -4.76
C PRO A 108 -1.90 2.21 -5.83
N PRO A 109 -3.20 2.59 -5.89
CA PRO A 109 -4.14 1.95 -6.79
C PRO A 109 -3.50 1.98 -8.17
N ALA A 110 -3.10 0.80 -8.67
CA ALA A 110 -2.53 0.66 -9.98
C ALA A 110 -3.48 1.40 -10.90
N ALA A 111 -3.00 2.48 -11.51
CA ALA A 111 -3.81 3.34 -12.35
C ALA A 111 -4.63 2.43 -13.26
N ALA A 112 -5.94 2.44 -13.06
CA ALA A 112 -6.84 1.57 -13.81
C ALA A 112 -6.47 1.73 -15.30
N PRO A 113 -6.30 0.63 -16.07
CA PRO A 113 -6.07 0.78 -17.50
C PRO A 113 -7.21 1.66 -18.05
N PRO A 114 -6.90 2.68 -18.88
CA PRO A 114 -7.95 3.55 -19.40
C PRO A 114 -9.04 2.67 -20.01
N PRO A 115 -10.33 2.97 -19.78
CA PRO A 115 -11.40 2.14 -20.30
C PRO A 115 -11.21 2.00 -21.81
N SER A 116 -11.09 0.74 -22.25
CA SER A 116 -10.97 0.38 -23.66
C SER A 116 -12.11 1.08 -24.42
N PRO A 117 -11.84 1.79 -25.54
CA PRO A 117 -12.89 2.52 -26.24
C PRO A 117 -14.00 1.55 -26.63
N ALA A 118 -15.24 1.91 -26.26
CA ALA A 118 -16.42 1.08 -26.48
C ALA A 118 -16.50 0.60 -27.94
N PRO A 119 -16.87 -0.66 -28.19
CA PRO A 119 -17.06 -1.14 -29.56
C PRO A 119 -18.16 -0.31 -30.23
N VAL A 120 -17.82 0.24 -31.40
CA VAL A 120 -18.76 0.95 -32.26
C VAL A 120 -19.96 0.04 -32.51
N PRO A 121 -21.21 0.46 -32.24
CA PRO A 121 -22.36 -0.39 -32.47
C PRO A 121 -22.49 -0.67 -33.97
N ALA A 122 -22.64 -1.95 -34.31
CA ALA A 122 -22.90 -2.40 -35.67
C ALA A 122 -24.19 -1.75 -36.22
N PRO A 123 -24.27 -1.45 -37.53
CA PRO A 123 -25.46 -0.85 -38.12
C PRO A 123 -26.66 -1.79 -37.98
N VAL A 124 -27.74 -1.29 -37.37
CA VAL A 124 -29.02 -1.99 -37.26
C VAL A 124 -29.62 -2.25 -38.66
N PRO A 125 -30.07 -3.48 -38.98
CA PRO A 125 -30.79 -3.73 -40.23
C PRO A 125 -32.21 -3.15 -40.14
N VAL A 126 -32.50 -2.13 -40.94
CA VAL A 126 -33.86 -1.60 -41.07
C VAL A 126 -34.72 -2.58 -41.89
N HIS A 127 -35.63 -3.28 -41.22
CA HIS A 127 -36.74 -3.98 -41.87
C HIS A 127 -38.02 -3.20 -41.60
N GLY A 128 -38.36 -2.29 -42.52
CA GLY A 128 -39.63 -1.55 -42.53
C GLY A 128 -40.27 -1.66 -43.91
N GLY A 129 -41.17 -2.62 -44.07
CA GLY A 129 -41.91 -2.85 -45.31
C GLY A 129 -42.95 -1.77 -45.61
N ARG A 130 -43.09 -1.51 -46.92
CA ARG A 130 -44.26 -1.05 -47.73
C ARG A 130 -45.24 -0.06 -47.08
N VAL A 131 -45.51 1.05 -47.78
CA VAL A 131 -46.75 1.18 -48.59
C VAL A 131 -46.62 2.18 -49.76
N ALA A 132 -47.17 1.74 -50.90
CA ALA A 132 -47.92 2.50 -51.93
C ALA A 132 -47.31 3.74 -52.59
N ALA A 133 -46.79 3.55 -53.81
CA ALA A 133 -46.94 4.52 -54.89
C ALA A 133 -47.97 3.99 -55.90
N SER A 134 -49.05 4.76 -56.06
CA SER A 134 -50.19 4.52 -56.95
C SER A 134 -49.89 4.98 -58.40
N PRO A 135 -50.79 4.76 -59.38
CA PRO A 135 -50.45 4.16 -60.66
C PRO A 135 -50.32 5.13 -61.84
N GLY A 136 -49.68 4.66 -62.91
CA GLY A 136 -49.80 5.20 -64.27
C GLY A 136 -48.74 4.58 -65.18
N ARG A 137 -48.91 4.41 -66.48
CA ARG A 137 -50.04 4.53 -67.39
C ARG A 137 -49.51 3.97 -68.73
N GLY A 138 -50.22 3.05 -69.36
CA GLY A 138 -50.04 2.66 -70.77
C GLY A 138 -48.85 1.71 -71.04
N GLY A 139 -48.92 0.76 -71.96
CA GLY A 139 -49.94 0.41 -72.93
C GLY A 139 -49.30 -0.40 -74.07
N ARG A 140 -50.10 -1.28 -74.70
CA ARG A 140 -49.87 -1.98 -75.99
C ARG A 140 -48.68 -2.97 -76.01
N GLY A 141 -48.77 -4.18 -76.56
CA GLY A 141 -49.79 -4.84 -77.35
C GLY A 141 -49.13 -5.85 -78.29
N GLY A 142 -49.82 -6.96 -78.61
CA GLY A 142 -49.56 -7.87 -79.73
C GLY A 142 -48.32 -8.76 -79.57
N ARG A 143 -48.32 -10.04 -79.95
CA ARG A 143 -49.27 -10.93 -80.62
C ARG A 143 -48.99 -12.34 -80.10
#